data_AF-A0A524L017-F1
#
_entry.id   AF-A0A524L017-F1
#
_cell.length_a   1.000
_cell.length_b   1.000
_cell.length_c   1.000
_cell.angle_alpha   90.00
_cell.angle_beta   90.00
_cell.angle_gamma   90.00
#
_symmetry.space_group_name_H-M   'P 1'
#
loop_
_entity.id
_entity.type
_entity.pdbx_description
1 polymer ?
#
loop_
_entity_poly.entity_id
_entity_poly.type
_entity_poly.pdbx_seq_one_letter_code
_entity_poly.pdbx_strand_id
1 'polypeptide(L)'
;MKKQNLTKTLNPGVKFLINYAVPIIFTILVAIAIPLSGLSGEYLARELMTRLARNSFIILSLLIPVMAGMGMNFSIVLGAMAGEIGLIFITDWQIVGIPGILLAMLISTPLAILLGYFGGIVLNRAKGREMVTGFMLAFFMNGIYQLVVLYGMGNIIPISNSNFLLPREYGIRNAIDLIGVRSALDKLIYLKVGGLLIQVVTLLVIAVLCMFIIWFKKTKLGQEIRSVGQDNDVARISGINV
;
A
#
# COMPACT_ATOMS: atom_id res chain seq x y z
N MET A 1 -17.95 12.47 -27.68
CA MET A 1 -18.12 13.83 -28.23
C MET A 1 -19.46 14.53 -27.91
N LYS A 2 -20.51 13.87 -27.38
CA LYS A 2 -21.84 14.52 -27.18
C LYS A 2 -22.02 15.33 -25.88
N LYS A 3 -21.20 15.12 -24.83
CA LYS A 3 -21.33 15.81 -23.52
C LYS A 3 -20.84 17.27 -23.51
N GLN A 4 -19.87 17.63 -24.35
CA GLN A 4 -19.25 18.97 -24.35
C GLN A 4 -20.17 20.08 -24.91
N ASN A 5 -21.11 19.72 -25.78
CA ASN A 5 -21.98 20.70 -26.44
C ASN A 5 -23.16 21.17 -25.58
N LEU A 6 -23.60 20.40 -24.57
CA LEU A 6 -24.64 20.87 -23.64
C LEU A 6 -24.11 21.88 -22.61
N THR A 7 -22.82 21.83 -22.24
CA THR A 7 -22.23 22.71 -21.21
C THR A 7 -21.88 24.13 -21.67
N LYS A 8 -22.17 24.47 -22.93
CA LYS A 8 -21.82 25.78 -23.52
C LYS A 8 -22.92 26.84 -23.36
N THR A 9 -24.16 26.44 -23.02
CA THR A 9 -25.32 27.33 -22.87
C THR A 9 -25.79 27.52 -21.42
N LEU A 10 -25.10 26.93 -20.43
CA LEU A 10 -25.49 27.05 -19.02
C LEU A 10 -24.84 28.27 -18.34
N ASN A 11 -25.65 28.95 -17.53
CA ASN A 11 -25.26 30.02 -16.63
C ASN A 11 -23.99 29.61 -15.83
N PRO A 12 -22.99 30.49 -15.64
CA PRO A 12 -21.71 30.14 -15.03
C PRO A 12 -21.84 29.51 -13.63
N GLY A 13 -22.88 29.88 -12.87
CA GLY A 13 -23.19 29.26 -11.57
C GLY A 13 -23.60 27.79 -11.69
N VAL A 14 -24.44 27.43 -12.65
CA VAL A 14 -24.88 26.03 -12.84
C VAL A 14 -23.73 25.16 -13.35
N LYS A 15 -22.85 25.73 -14.18
CA LYS A 15 -21.62 25.06 -14.63
C LYS A 15 -20.66 24.78 -13.47
N PHE A 16 -20.57 25.68 -12.49
CA PHE A 16 -19.80 25.48 -11.28
C PHE A 16 -20.38 24.35 -10.41
N LEU A 17 -21.70 24.33 -10.20
CA LEU A 17 -22.36 23.27 -9.43
C LEU A 17 -22.19 21.89 -10.07
N ILE A 18 -22.22 21.78 -11.41
CA ILE A 18 -22.04 20.50 -12.10
C ILE A 18 -20.58 20.03 -12.02
N ASN A 19 -19.61 20.93 -12.19
CA ASN A 19 -18.19 20.56 -12.16
C ASN A 19 -17.69 20.18 -10.76
N TYR A 20 -18.24 20.81 -9.72
CA TYR A 20 -17.87 20.55 -8.32
C TYR A 20 -18.95 19.80 -7.53
N ALA A 21 -19.89 19.15 -8.21
CA ALA A 21 -21.00 18.43 -7.59
C ALA A 21 -20.53 17.45 -6.50
N VAL A 22 -19.50 16.64 -6.80
CA VAL A 22 -18.96 15.64 -5.87
C VAL A 22 -18.32 16.30 -4.63
N PRO A 23 -17.35 17.25 -4.75
CA PRO A 23 -16.84 18.00 -3.60
C PRO A 23 -17.91 18.70 -2.77
N ILE A 24 -18.90 19.32 -3.41
CA ILE A 24 -19.96 20.08 -2.73
C ILE A 24 -20.83 19.15 -1.90
N ILE A 25 -21.31 18.05 -2.50
CA ILE A 25 -22.12 17.04 -1.79
C ILE A 25 -21.32 16.46 -0.62
N PHE A 26 -20.04 16.13 -0.83
CA PHE A 26 -19.21 15.56 0.22
C PHE A 26 -18.98 16.54 1.38
N THR A 27 -18.75 17.82 1.07
CA THR A 27 -18.57 18.87 2.08
C THR A 27 -19.85 19.06 2.90
N ILE A 28 -21.02 19.09 2.27
CA ILE A 28 -22.31 19.18 2.97
C ILE A 28 -22.52 17.96 3.87
N LEU A 29 -22.24 16.76 3.36
CA LEU A 29 -22.37 15.52 4.11
C LEU A 29 -21.47 15.53 5.35
N VAL A 30 -20.20 15.93 5.20
CA VAL A 30 -19.25 16.06 6.32
C VAL A 30 -19.70 17.11 7.32
N ALA A 31 -20.18 18.27 6.86
CA ALA A 31 -20.68 19.35 7.72
C ALA A 31 -21.87 18.92 8.59
N ILE A 32 -22.73 18.04 8.08
CA ILE A 32 -23.87 17.47 8.83
C ILE A 32 -23.43 16.28 9.70
N ALA A 33 -22.54 15.41 9.20
CA ALA A 33 -22.11 14.21 9.88
C ALA A 33 -21.23 14.49 11.12
N ILE A 34 -20.38 15.52 11.08
CA ILE A 34 -19.52 15.90 12.22
C ILE A 34 -20.34 16.20 13.49
N PRO A 35 -21.32 17.12 13.51
CA PRO A 35 -22.10 17.41 14.71
C PRO A 35 -22.98 16.23 15.12
N LEU A 36 -23.52 15.45 14.17
CA LEU A 36 -24.30 14.24 14.47
C LEU A 36 -23.49 13.13 15.13
N SER A 37 -22.18 13.06 14.87
CA SER A 37 -21.32 11.99 15.39
C SER A 37 -21.01 12.09 16.89
N GLY A 38 -21.21 13.27 17.50
CA GLY A 38 -20.88 13.50 18.92
C GLY A 38 -19.38 13.39 19.26
N LEU A 39 -18.51 13.27 18.25
CA LEU A 39 -17.06 13.16 18.43
C LEU A 39 -16.43 14.54 18.65
N SER A 40 -15.42 14.61 19.51
CA SER A 40 -14.64 15.84 19.68
C SER A 40 -13.87 16.19 18.40
N GLY A 41 -13.74 17.48 18.09
CA GLY A 41 -12.96 17.94 16.94
C GLY A 41 -11.50 17.46 16.98
N GLU A 42 -10.94 17.32 18.19
CA GLU A 42 -9.61 16.75 18.42
C GLU A 42 -9.52 15.27 18.03
N TYR A 43 -10.54 14.47 18.32
CA TYR A 43 -10.59 13.06 17.93
C TYR A 43 -10.62 12.92 16.41
N LEU A 44 -11.48 13.70 15.74
CA LEU A 44 -11.56 13.72 14.27
C LEU A 44 -10.24 14.14 13.66
N ALA A 45 -9.60 15.19 14.16
CA ALA A 45 -8.31 15.64 13.69
C ALA A 45 -7.20 14.58 13.87
N ARG A 46 -7.18 13.87 15.02
CA ARG A 46 -6.25 12.76 15.26
C ARG A 46 -6.46 11.59 14.29
N GLU A 47 -7.71 11.22 14.05
CA GLU A 47 -8.06 10.13 13.15
C GLU A 47 -7.72 10.48 11.70
N LEU A 48 -7.99 11.73 11.28
CA LEU A 48 -7.59 12.26 9.98
C LEU A 48 -6.06 12.26 9.81
N MET A 49 -5.30 12.69 10.83
CA MET A 49 -3.84 12.67 10.80
C MET A 49 -3.27 11.25 10.65
N THR A 50 -3.82 10.28 11.40
CA THR A 50 -3.38 8.88 11.31
C THR A 50 -3.69 8.28 9.94
N ARG A 51 -4.86 8.61 9.38
CA ARG A 51 -5.25 8.20 8.02
C ARG A 51 -4.37 8.83 6.96
N LEU A 52 -4.06 10.12 7.09
CA LEU A 52 -3.20 10.85 6.18
C LEU A 52 -1.80 10.23 6.16
N ALA A 53 -1.22 9.94 7.32
CA ALA A 53 0.08 9.30 7.43
C ALA A 53 0.12 7.93 6.72
N ARG A 54 -0.83 7.04 7.04
CA ARG A 54 -0.92 5.71 6.42
C ARG A 54 -1.17 5.77 4.91
N ASN A 55 -2.10 6.61 4.46
CA ASN A 55 -2.45 6.73 3.04
C ASN A 55 -1.30 7.35 2.24
N SER A 56 -0.56 8.29 2.82
CA SER A 56 0.63 8.87 2.17
C SER A 56 1.69 7.80 1.91
N PHE A 57 1.93 6.90 2.87
CA PHE A 57 2.84 5.78 2.68
C PHE A 57 2.40 4.85 1.53
N ILE A 58 1.11 4.51 1.44
CA ILE A 58 0.57 3.70 0.35
C ILE A 58 0.73 4.40 -1.01
N ILE A 59 0.48 5.71 -1.07
CA ILE A 59 0.66 6.52 -2.30
C ILE A 59 2.12 6.51 -2.75
N LEU A 60 3.08 6.61 -1.83
CA LEU A 60 4.51 6.54 -2.17
C LEU A 60 4.87 5.19 -2.79
N SER A 61 4.31 4.08 -2.27
CA SER A 61 4.50 2.74 -2.85
C SER A 61 3.95 2.62 -4.27
N LEU A 62 2.83 3.30 -4.56
CA LEU A 62 2.19 3.30 -5.88
C LEU A 62 2.95 4.12 -6.94
N LEU A 63 3.83 5.03 -6.53
CA LEU A 63 4.48 5.95 -7.45
C LEU A 63 5.38 5.21 -8.47
N ILE A 64 6.13 4.20 -8.02
CA ILE A 64 7.04 3.43 -8.89
C ILE A 64 6.24 2.60 -9.93
N PRO A 65 5.22 1.81 -9.57
CA PRO A 65 4.37 1.12 -10.54
C PRO A 65 3.71 2.05 -11.55
N VAL A 66 3.20 3.21 -11.10
CA VAL A 66 2.58 4.20 -11.99
C VAL A 66 3.58 4.75 -13.00
N MET A 67 4.82 5.03 -12.58
CA MET A 67 5.87 5.48 -13.48
C MET A 67 6.26 4.43 -14.52
N ALA A 68 6.19 3.15 -14.16
CA ALA A 68 6.47 2.04 -15.06
C ALA A 68 5.33 1.73 -16.05
N GLY A 69 4.16 2.36 -15.89
CA GLY A 69 2.96 2.00 -16.66
C GLY A 69 2.33 0.66 -16.25
N MET A 70 2.79 0.05 -15.15
CA MET A 70 2.28 -1.22 -14.65
C MET A 70 0.96 -1.07 -13.88
N GLY A 71 0.23 -2.18 -13.76
CA GLY A 71 -0.98 -2.25 -12.93
C GLY A 71 -0.70 -1.92 -11.45
N MET A 72 -1.27 -0.81 -10.97
CA MET A 72 -1.11 -0.31 -9.59
C MET A 72 -1.42 -1.35 -8.49
N ASN A 73 -2.41 -2.21 -8.73
CA ASN A 73 -2.91 -3.14 -7.72
C ASN A 73 -2.07 -4.40 -7.56
N PHE A 74 -1.19 -4.73 -8.50
CA PHE A 74 -0.41 -5.97 -8.47
C PHE A 74 0.78 -5.88 -7.51
N SER A 75 1.56 -4.81 -7.62
CA SER A 75 2.81 -4.63 -6.86
C SER A 75 2.57 -4.56 -5.35
N ILE A 76 1.43 -4.00 -4.93
CA ILE A 76 1.05 -3.95 -3.52
C ILE A 76 0.77 -5.35 -2.97
N VAL A 77 0.06 -6.19 -3.72
CA VAL A 77 -0.41 -7.50 -3.21
C VAL A 77 0.76 -8.45 -2.96
N LEU A 78 1.70 -8.56 -3.90
CA LEU A 78 2.87 -9.44 -3.71
C LEU A 78 3.78 -8.97 -2.57
N GLY A 79 4.01 -7.66 -2.48
CA GLY A 79 4.79 -7.08 -1.39
C GLY A 79 4.09 -7.24 -0.03
N ALA A 80 2.77 -7.08 0.02
CA ALA A 80 1.98 -7.27 1.22
C ALA A 80 2.04 -8.72 1.71
N MET A 81 1.89 -9.71 0.83
CA MET A 81 2.00 -11.13 1.20
C MET A 81 3.37 -11.48 1.78
N ALA A 82 4.45 -10.96 1.18
CA ALA A 82 5.79 -11.14 1.71
C ALA A 82 5.95 -10.50 3.10
N GLY A 83 5.39 -9.31 3.29
CA GLY A 83 5.35 -8.60 4.57
C GLY A 83 4.55 -9.36 5.64
N GLU A 84 3.39 -9.90 5.28
CA GLU A 84 2.54 -10.68 6.17
C GLU A 84 3.24 -11.95 6.66
N ILE A 85 3.96 -12.68 5.78
CA ILE A 85 4.77 -13.83 6.18
C ILE A 85 5.84 -13.43 7.20
N GLY A 86 6.54 -12.31 6.96
CA GLY A 86 7.52 -11.79 7.92
C GLY A 86 6.89 -11.43 9.27
N LEU A 87 5.70 -10.82 9.25
CA LEU A 87 4.94 -10.48 10.45
C LEU A 87 4.48 -11.73 11.22
N ILE A 88 4.07 -12.78 10.52
CA ILE A 88 3.71 -14.05 11.16
C ILE A 88 4.90 -14.63 11.93
N PHE A 89 6.10 -14.67 11.32
CA PHE A 89 7.29 -15.22 11.98
C PHE A 89 7.72 -14.43 13.22
N ILE A 90 7.77 -13.10 13.13
CA ILE A 90 8.16 -12.29 14.32
C ILE A 90 7.14 -12.39 15.45
N THR A 91 5.86 -12.57 15.10
CA THR A 91 4.78 -12.70 16.07
C THR A 91 4.83 -14.09 16.72
N ASP A 92 5.13 -15.15 15.95
CA ASP A 92 5.39 -16.48 16.49
C ASP A 92 6.59 -16.47 17.47
N TRP A 93 7.69 -15.82 17.08
CA TRP A 93 8.88 -15.67 17.92
C TRP A 93 8.70 -14.70 19.10
N GLN A 94 7.54 -14.07 19.24
CA GLN A 94 7.21 -13.13 20.31
C GLN A 94 8.19 -11.93 20.38
N ILE A 95 8.74 -11.50 19.24
CA ILE A 95 9.65 -10.35 19.19
C ILE A 95 8.83 -9.07 19.04
N VAL A 96 8.76 -8.30 20.12
CA VAL A 96 7.90 -7.12 20.23
C VAL A 96 8.65 -5.83 19.91
N GLY A 97 7.94 -4.82 19.42
CA GLY A 97 8.45 -3.46 19.21
C GLY A 97 9.29 -3.28 17.94
N ILE A 98 10.24 -2.34 17.99
CA ILE A 98 11.08 -1.94 16.85
C ILE A 98 11.96 -3.09 16.34
N PRO A 99 12.60 -3.90 17.21
CA PRO A 99 13.41 -5.03 16.74
C PRO A 99 12.57 -6.03 15.94
N GLY A 100 11.31 -6.25 16.35
CA GLY A 100 10.36 -7.08 15.61
C GLY A 100 10.09 -6.53 14.22
N ILE A 101 9.82 -5.23 14.10
CA ILE A 101 9.58 -4.59 12.78
C ILE A 101 10.80 -4.68 11.87
N LEU A 102 12.01 -4.42 12.38
CA LEU A 102 13.23 -4.50 11.59
C LEU A 102 13.51 -5.94 11.13
N LEU A 103 13.28 -6.93 12.00
CA LEU A 103 13.43 -8.33 11.65
C LEU A 103 12.39 -8.76 10.61
N ALA A 104 11.15 -8.30 10.73
CA ALA A 104 10.12 -8.56 9.73
C ALA A 104 10.48 -7.93 8.38
N MET A 105 11.03 -6.71 8.36
CA MET A 105 11.56 -6.10 7.13
C MET A 105 12.70 -6.93 6.54
N LEU A 106 13.62 -7.43 7.37
CA LEU A 106 14.75 -8.23 6.93
C LEU A 106 14.32 -9.56 6.31
N ILE A 107 13.31 -10.23 6.89
CA ILE A 107 12.77 -11.49 6.37
C ILE A 107 11.90 -11.26 5.13
N SER A 108 11.08 -10.21 5.11
CA SER A 108 10.17 -9.93 4.00
C SER A 108 10.87 -9.39 2.77
N THR A 109 12.00 -8.68 2.90
CA THR A 109 12.75 -8.11 1.77
C THR A 109 13.22 -9.16 0.75
N PRO A 110 13.93 -10.24 1.11
CA PRO A 110 14.36 -11.25 0.14
C PRO A 110 13.16 -11.96 -0.52
N LEU A 111 12.10 -12.22 0.25
CA LEU A 111 10.88 -12.82 -0.27
C LEU A 111 10.15 -11.89 -1.26
N ALA A 112 10.10 -10.60 -0.96
CA ALA A 112 9.54 -9.58 -1.84
C ALA A 112 10.35 -9.42 -3.12
N ILE A 113 11.69 -9.48 -3.05
CA ILE A 113 12.55 -9.46 -4.24
C ILE A 113 12.29 -10.68 -5.12
N LEU A 114 12.19 -11.88 -4.52
CA LEU A 114 11.91 -13.12 -5.25
C LEU A 114 10.55 -13.06 -5.94
N LEU A 115 9.48 -12.74 -5.20
CA LEU A 115 8.12 -12.65 -5.73
C LEU A 115 7.99 -11.52 -6.76
N GLY A 116 8.65 -10.39 -6.53
CA GLY A 116 8.71 -9.27 -7.47
C GLY A 116 9.42 -9.64 -8.77
N TYR A 117 10.53 -10.37 -8.70
CA TYR A 117 11.25 -10.86 -9.88
C TYR A 117 10.40 -11.86 -10.69
N PHE A 118 9.79 -12.82 -10.01
CA PHE A 118 8.84 -13.75 -10.63
C PHE A 118 7.69 -13.01 -11.31
N GLY A 119 7.11 -12.02 -10.63
CA GLY A 119 6.07 -11.15 -11.18
C GLY A 119 6.52 -10.39 -12.42
N GLY A 120 7.71 -9.81 -12.40
CA GLY A 120 8.28 -9.10 -13.53
C GLY A 120 8.47 -9.98 -14.76
N ILE A 121 8.92 -11.23 -14.58
CA ILE A 121 9.05 -12.20 -15.69
C ILE A 121 7.69 -12.49 -16.32
N VAL A 122 6.66 -12.72 -15.51
CA VAL A 122 5.31 -13.03 -15.99
C VAL A 122 4.73 -11.84 -16.75
N LEU A 123 4.87 -10.62 -16.21
CA LEU A 123 4.38 -9.40 -16.86
C LEU A 123 5.09 -9.13 -18.18
N ASN A 124 6.42 -9.34 -18.25
CA ASN A 124 7.17 -9.18 -19.50
C ASN A 124 6.72 -10.14 -20.61
N ARG A 125 6.20 -11.32 -20.27
CA ARG A 125 5.61 -12.26 -21.24
C ARG A 125 4.21 -11.85 -21.68
N ALA A 126 3.53 -11.00 -20.92
CA ALA A 126 2.16 -10.57 -21.15
C ALA A 126 2.04 -9.09 -21.55
N LYS A 127 3.08 -8.55 -22.22
CA LYS A 127 3.11 -7.17 -22.74
C LYS A 127 1.83 -6.82 -23.49
N GLY A 128 1.28 -5.65 -23.18
CA GLY A 128 -0.01 -5.17 -23.72
C GLY A 128 -1.25 -5.71 -23.01
N ARG A 129 -1.13 -6.68 -22.08
CA ARG A 129 -2.20 -7.17 -21.20
C ARG A 129 -1.76 -7.27 -19.73
N GLU A 130 -0.77 -6.46 -19.36
CA GLU A 130 -0.10 -6.49 -18.06
C GLU A 130 -1.06 -6.22 -16.90
N MET A 131 -2.05 -5.34 -17.09
CA MET A 131 -3.03 -5.04 -16.05
C MET A 131 -3.88 -6.26 -15.69
N VAL A 132 -4.46 -6.95 -16.68
CA VAL A 132 -5.31 -8.13 -16.45
C VAL A 132 -4.46 -9.31 -15.94
N THR A 133 -3.28 -9.50 -16.53
CA THR A 133 -2.35 -10.56 -16.10
C THR A 133 -1.88 -10.33 -14.67
N GLY A 134 -1.60 -9.08 -14.28
CA GLY A 134 -1.25 -8.71 -12.91
C GLY A 134 -2.39 -9.00 -11.92
N PHE A 135 -3.65 -8.73 -12.28
CA PHE A 135 -4.79 -9.13 -11.44
C PHE A 135 -4.87 -10.65 -11.26
N MET A 136 -4.73 -11.42 -12.34
CA MET A 136 -4.77 -12.89 -12.25
C MET A 136 -3.60 -13.44 -11.43
N LEU A 137 -2.41 -12.86 -11.60
CA LEU A 137 -1.23 -13.25 -10.83
C LEU A 137 -1.40 -12.95 -9.34
N ALA A 138 -2.01 -11.82 -8.98
CA ALA A 138 -2.34 -11.50 -7.59
C ALA A 138 -3.30 -12.54 -6.98
N PHE A 139 -4.36 -12.93 -7.67
CA PHE A 139 -5.28 -13.99 -7.21
C PHE A 139 -4.58 -15.34 -7.07
N PHE A 140 -3.73 -15.69 -8.03
CA PHE A 140 -2.96 -16.93 -7.99
C PHE A 140 -2.00 -16.96 -6.80
N MET A 141 -1.25 -15.88 -6.57
CA MET A 141 -0.35 -15.76 -5.42
C MET A 141 -1.11 -15.73 -4.10
N ASN A 142 -2.31 -15.14 -4.06
CA ASN A 142 -3.19 -15.24 -2.89
C ASN A 142 -3.57 -16.68 -2.59
N GLY A 143 -3.87 -17.48 -3.61
CA GLY A 143 -4.12 -18.91 -3.45
C GLY A 143 -2.92 -19.66 -2.88
N ILE A 144 -1.70 -19.37 -3.38
CA ILE A 144 -0.46 -19.97 -2.84
C ILE A 144 -0.23 -19.54 -1.40
N TYR A 145 -0.36 -18.25 -1.11
CA TYR A 145 -0.22 -17.71 0.24
C TYR A 145 -1.19 -18.41 1.20
N GLN A 146 -2.45 -18.51 0.83
CA GLN A 146 -3.46 -19.18 1.65
C GLN A 146 -3.16 -20.67 1.82
N LEU A 147 -2.64 -21.35 0.80
CA LEU A 147 -2.19 -22.73 0.92
C LEU A 147 -1.04 -22.87 1.93
N VAL A 148 0.00 -22.02 1.81
CA VAL A 148 1.16 -22.04 2.70
C VAL A 148 0.77 -21.72 4.14
N VAL A 149 -0.05 -20.68 4.35
CA VAL A 149 -0.41 -20.20 5.69
C VAL A 149 -1.46 -21.07 6.38
N LEU A 150 -2.45 -21.61 5.64
CA LEU A 150 -3.50 -22.45 6.24
C LEU A 150 -3.14 -23.94 6.30
N TYR A 151 -2.32 -24.45 5.39
CA TYR A 151 -2.00 -25.89 5.36
C TYR A 151 -0.51 -26.19 5.63
N GLY A 152 0.39 -25.25 5.32
CA GLY A 152 1.83 -25.43 5.55
C GLY A 152 2.29 -25.06 6.96
N MET A 153 1.78 -23.96 7.51
CA MET A 153 2.11 -23.53 8.88
C MET A 153 1.37 -24.37 9.93
N GLY A 154 2.11 -24.87 10.92
CA GLY A 154 1.68 -25.85 11.93
C GLY A 154 2.20 -27.26 11.67
N ASN A 155 2.15 -27.74 10.42
CA ASN A 155 2.62 -29.10 10.06
C ASN A 155 4.06 -29.10 9.51
N ILE A 156 4.34 -28.28 8.50
CA ILE A 156 5.67 -28.21 7.84
C ILE A 156 6.54 -27.15 8.51
N ILE A 157 5.96 -26.01 8.84
CA ILE A 157 6.63 -24.92 9.55
C ILE A 157 6.09 -24.93 10.99
N PRO A 158 6.89 -25.35 11.98
CA PRO A 158 6.44 -25.39 13.36
C PRO A 158 6.19 -23.96 13.87
N ILE A 159 4.97 -23.73 14.35
CA ILE A 159 4.56 -22.48 15.01
C ILE A 159 4.59 -22.77 16.51
N SER A 160 5.39 -22.03 17.25
CA SER A 160 5.58 -22.25 18.69
C SER A 160 4.37 -21.82 19.51
N ASN A 161 3.59 -20.85 19.01
CA ASN A 161 2.46 -20.27 19.75
C ASN A 161 1.10 -20.85 19.30
N SER A 162 0.49 -21.64 20.18
CA SER A 162 -0.81 -22.32 19.95
C SER A 162 -2.00 -21.37 19.80
N ASN A 163 -1.89 -20.10 20.24
CA ASN A 163 -2.98 -19.12 20.07
C ASN A 163 -3.15 -18.66 18.62
N PHE A 164 -2.12 -18.81 17.77
CA PHE A 164 -2.19 -18.44 16.35
C PHE A 164 -2.69 -19.56 15.45
N LEU A 165 -2.58 -20.81 15.93
CA LEU A 165 -3.08 -21.96 15.21
C LEU A 165 -4.60 -22.04 15.28
N LEU A 166 -5.19 -22.63 14.24
CA LEU A 166 -6.57 -23.08 14.30
C LEU A 166 -6.71 -24.13 15.41
N PRO A 167 -7.92 -24.33 15.99
CA PRO A 167 -8.17 -25.39 16.97
C PRO A 167 -7.83 -26.81 16.49
N ARG A 168 -7.61 -26.99 15.19
CA ARG A 168 -7.16 -28.24 14.57
C ARG A 168 -5.63 -28.40 14.52
N GLU A 169 -4.87 -27.49 15.13
CA GLU A 169 -3.41 -27.48 15.24
C GLU A 169 -2.62 -27.31 13.93
N TYR A 170 -3.30 -27.20 12.78
CA TYR A 170 -2.71 -26.81 11.51
C TYR A 170 -3.41 -25.56 10.95
N GLY A 171 -2.61 -24.68 10.35
CA GLY A 171 -3.08 -23.43 9.77
C GLY A 171 -3.18 -22.28 10.75
N ILE A 172 -2.96 -21.08 10.24
CA ILE A 172 -3.02 -19.84 11.02
C ILE A 172 -4.39 -19.18 10.89
N ARG A 173 -4.88 -18.60 11.98
CA ARG A 173 -6.13 -17.84 12.00
C ARG A 173 -6.08 -16.67 11.02
N ASN A 174 -7.20 -16.40 10.35
CA ASN A 174 -7.32 -15.26 9.42
C ASN A 174 -7.07 -13.90 10.09
N ALA A 175 -7.23 -13.81 11.41
CA ALA A 175 -6.95 -12.62 12.20
C ALA A 175 -5.96 -12.96 13.30
N ILE A 176 -4.78 -12.34 13.24
CA ILE A 176 -3.72 -12.44 14.23
C ILE A 176 -3.60 -11.07 14.89
N ASP A 177 -3.63 -11.04 16.22
CA ASP A 177 -3.34 -9.81 16.94
C ASP A 177 -1.84 -9.56 16.99
N LEU A 178 -1.39 -8.47 16.37
CA LEU A 178 0.00 -8.00 16.39
C LEU A 178 0.30 -7.25 17.70
N ILE A 179 0.12 -7.93 18.83
CA ILE A 179 0.31 -7.36 20.17
C ILE A 179 1.75 -6.83 20.29
N GLY A 180 1.87 -5.52 20.46
CA GLY A 180 3.14 -4.82 20.67
C GLY A 180 3.98 -4.54 19.41
N VAL A 181 3.67 -5.11 18.25
CA VAL A 181 4.24 -4.69 16.95
C VAL A 181 3.36 -3.61 16.30
N ARG A 182 2.04 -3.69 16.50
CA ARG A 182 1.08 -2.72 15.97
C ARG A 182 1.39 -1.31 16.47
N SER A 183 1.54 -0.37 15.53
CA SER A 183 1.84 1.03 15.80
C SER A 183 3.13 1.24 16.61
N ALA A 184 4.09 0.31 16.56
CA ALA A 184 5.36 0.49 17.26
C ALA A 184 6.14 1.71 16.74
N LEU A 185 6.06 2.04 15.44
CA LEU A 185 6.59 3.29 14.88
C LEU A 185 5.82 4.52 15.36
N ASP A 186 4.49 4.43 15.43
CA ASP A 186 3.63 5.56 15.82
C ASP A 186 3.76 5.94 17.30
N LYS A 187 4.08 4.95 18.15
CA LYS A 187 4.21 5.11 19.63
C LYS A 187 5.61 5.50 20.10
N LEU A 188 6.60 5.42 19.21
CA LEU A 188 8.02 5.59 19.50
C LEU A 188 8.34 7.02 19.97
N ILE A 189 7.86 8.02 19.22
CA ILE A 189 7.93 9.44 19.58
C ILE A 189 6.61 10.09 19.17
N TYR A 190 5.76 10.34 20.15
CA TYR A 190 4.54 11.14 19.95
C TYR A 190 4.74 12.52 20.56
N LEU A 191 4.61 13.56 19.73
CA LEU A 191 4.50 14.93 20.23
C LEU A 191 3.02 15.20 20.47
N LYS A 192 2.67 15.53 21.72
CA LYS A 192 1.35 16.07 22.06
C LYS A 192 1.40 17.58 21.91
N VAL A 193 0.84 18.09 20.81
CA VAL A 193 0.67 19.53 20.61
C VAL A 193 -0.84 19.80 20.56
N GLY A 194 -1.36 20.49 21.58
CA GLY A 194 -2.78 20.92 21.61
C GLY A 194 -3.81 19.80 21.38
N GLY A 195 -3.67 18.65 22.06
CA GLY A 195 -4.59 17.50 21.91
C GLY A 195 -4.30 16.59 20.71
N LEU A 196 -3.44 17.02 19.78
CA LEU A 196 -3.04 16.22 18.61
C LEU A 196 -1.81 15.37 18.93
N LEU A 197 -1.92 14.07 18.66
CA LEU A 197 -0.80 13.12 18.72
C LEU A 197 -0.13 13.05 17.35
N ILE A 198 0.98 13.77 17.19
CA ILE A 198 1.76 13.77 15.96
C ILE A 198 2.76 12.60 16.01
N GLN A 199 2.64 11.70 15.02
CA GLN A 199 3.49 10.52 14.85
C GLN A 199 4.78 10.91 14.12
N VAL A 200 5.72 11.49 14.85
CA VAL A 200 6.91 12.15 14.26
C VAL A 200 7.77 11.15 13.48
N VAL A 201 7.96 9.95 14.03
CA VAL A 201 8.78 8.91 13.38
C VAL A 201 8.15 8.47 12.05
N THR A 202 6.84 8.24 12.03
CA THR A 202 6.12 7.84 10.82
C THR A 202 6.23 8.91 9.72
N LEU A 203 6.08 10.19 10.09
CA LEU A 203 6.27 11.30 9.15
C LEU A 203 7.72 11.43 8.66
N LEU A 204 8.70 11.19 9.53
CA LEU A 204 10.11 11.21 9.16
C LEU A 204 10.42 10.08 8.16
N VAL A 205 9.94 8.87 8.41
CA VAL A 205 10.08 7.74 7.47
C VAL A 205 9.47 8.08 6.12
N ILE A 206 8.28 8.68 6.09
CA ILE A 206 7.63 9.15 4.86
C ILE A 206 8.49 10.20 4.14
N ALA A 207 9.04 11.17 4.87
CA ALA A 207 9.91 12.20 4.30
C ALA A 207 11.20 11.62 3.70
N VAL A 208 11.83 10.66 4.37
CA VAL A 208 13.01 9.93 3.87
C VAL A 208 12.66 9.13 2.62
N LEU A 209 11.54 8.41 2.62
CA LEU A 209 11.07 7.67 1.44
C LEU A 209 10.76 8.60 0.26
N CYS A 210 10.18 9.77 0.53
CA CYS A 210 9.93 10.77 -0.50
C CYS A 210 11.25 11.29 -1.11
N MET A 211 12.24 11.61 -0.27
CA MET A 211 13.58 12.01 -0.72
C MET A 211 14.26 10.89 -1.53
N PHE A 212 14.15 9.65 -1.07
CA PHE A 212 14.64 8.47 -1.78
C PHE A 212 13.98 8.34 -3.17
N ILE A 213 12.67 8.50 -3.28
CA ILE A 213 11.96 8.42 -4.56
C ILE A 213 12.40 9.56 -5.49
N ILE A 214 12.54 10.80 -4.99
CA ILE A 214 13.01 11.94 -5.79
C ILE A 214 14.42 11.68 -6.33
N TRP A 215 15.30 11.14 -5.49
CA TRP A 215 16.65 10.73 -5.90
C TRP A 215 16.60 9.58 -6.91
N PHE A 216 15.82 8.53 -6.64
CA PHE A 216 15.67 7.35 -7.50
C PHE A 216 15.19 7.72 -8.90
N LYS A 217 14.23 8.64 -9.01
CA LYS A 217 13.74 9.17 -10.30
C LYS A 217 14.81 9.88 -11.13
N LYS A 218 15.88 10.38 -10.50
CA LYS A 218 17.00 11.02 -11.21
C LYS A 218 18.05 10.01 -11.67
N THR A 219 18.05 8.79 -11.16
CA THR A 219 18.98 7.73 -11.58
C THR A 219 18.67 7.22 -12.98
N LYS A 220 19.64 6.57 -13.65
CA LYS A 220 19.45 5.97 -14.98
C LYS A 220 18.27 5.00 -15.00
N LEU A 221 18.20 4.10 -14.01
CA LEU A 221 17.15 3.10 -13.89
C LEU A 221 15.76 3.74 -13.70
N GLY A 222 15.67 4.82 -12.91
CA GLY A 222 14.42 5.57 -12.76
C GLY A 222 13.97 6.30 -14.04
N GLN A 223 14.91 6.75 -14.87
CA GLN A 223 14.61 7.35 -16.16
C GLN A 223 14.18 6.30 -17.18
N GLU A 224 14.86 5.16 -17.23
CA GLU A 224 14.52 4.02 -18.09
C GLU A 224 13.10 3.50 -17.81
N ILE A 225 12.74 3.29 -16.53
CA ILE A 225 11.38 2.91 -16.13
C ILE A 225 10.34 3.89 -16.67
N ARG A 226 10.63 5.18 -16.58
CA ARG A 226 9.71 6.23 -17.04
C ARG A 226 9.57 6.24 -18.56
N SER A 227 10.65 6.04 -19.29
CA SER A 227 10.62 5.96 -20.76
C SER A 227 9.75 4.79 -21.23
N VAL A 228 9.88 3.62 -20.59
CA VAL A 228 9.03 2.44 -20.87
C VAL A 228 7.56 2.72 -20.57
N GLY A 229 7.26 3.37 -19.44
CA GLY A 229 5.89 3.71 -19.07
C GLY A 229 5.23 4.79 -19.94
N GLN A 230 6.00 5.56 -20.72
CA GLN A 230 5.49 6.59 -21.62
C GLN A 230 5.20 6.04 -23.01
N ASP A 231 6.18 5.43 -23.65
CA ASP A 231 6.06 4.87 -24.99
C ASP A 231 7.16 3.83 -25.26
N ASN A 232 6.77 2.69 -25.82
CA ASN A 232 7.71 1.65 -26.21
C ASN A 232 8.67 2.13 -27.32
N ASP A 233 8.22 3.02 -28.21
CA ASP A 233 9.10 3.55 -29.27
C ASP A 233 10.20 4.45 -28.70
N VAL A 234 9.85 5.28 -27.70
CA VAL A 234 10.82 6.12 -26.97
C VAL A 234 11.81 5.26 -26.18
N ALA A 235 11.35 4.18 -25.57
CA ALA A 235 12.20 3.23 -24.85
C ALA A 235 13.17 2.50 -25.78
N ARG A 236 12.72 2.08 -26.96
CA ARG A 236 13.54 1.39 -27.96
C ARG A 236 14.63 2.31 -28.54
N ILE A 237 14.31 3.58 -28.83
CA ILE A 237 15.29 4.58 -29.28
C ILE A 237 16.34 4.84 -28.18
N SER A 238 15.96 4.74 -26.91
CA SER A 238 16.85 4.88 -25.76
C SER A 238 17.72 3.64 -25.48
N GLY A 239 17.65 2.60 -26.33
CA GLY A 239 18.45 1.37 -26.18
C GLY A 239 17.89 0.35 -25.18
N ILE A 240 16.65 0.53 -24.71
CA ILE A 240 16.00 -0.39 -23.79
C ILE A 240 15.35 -1.52 -24.59
N ASN A 241 15.55 -2.77 -24.16
CA ASN A 241 14.91 -3.94 -24.77
C ASN A 241 13.46 -4.07 -24.30
N VAL A 242 12.54 -3.48 -25.08
CA VAL A 242 11.08 -3.51 -24.88
C VAL A 242 10.38 -4.28 -25.99
#